data_AF-A0A329PDU4-F1
#
_entry.id   AF-A0A329PDU4-F1
#
_cell.length_a   1.000
_cell.length_b   1.000
_cell.length_c   1.000
_cell.angle_alpha   90.00
_cell.angle_beta   90.00
_cell.angle_gamma   90.00
#
_symmetry.space_group_name_H-M   'P 1'
#
loop_
_entity.id
_entity.type
_entity.pdbx_description
1 polymer ?
#
loop_
_entity_poly.entity_id
_entity_poly.type
_entity_poly.pdbx_seq_one_letter_code
_entity_poly.pdbx_strand_id
1 'polypeptide(L)'
;MQADLIIAVGHRIRQLRKSLGLNQTEFAKRINATLPAVSNWETGKNLPNNERLKAIADLGGITVEYLLYGEKGGWATAEEVLSSAFNKINAFDNYLKSLGYEVINETVSSKRKATLTKDGKSLTLSNDQYSKLMNKSKEAIEFYLWQVSQDSNKE
;
A
#
# COMPACT_ATOMS: atom_id res chain seq x y z
N MET A 1 12.10 12.30 12.39
CA MET A 1 12.70 10.97 12.55
C MET A 1 11.94 10.08 13.53
N GLN A 2 11.82 10.40 14.82
CA GLN A 2 11.15 9.48 15.76
C GLN A 2 9.62 9.46 15.60
N ALA A 3 8.99 10.61 15.36
CA ALA A 3 7.54 10.70 15.12
C ALA A 3 7.09 9.95 13.85
N ASP A 4 7.88 10.02 12.77
CA ASP A 4 7.59 9.36 11.49
C ASP A 4 7.57 7.83 11.64
N LEU A 5 8.45 7.28 12.48
CA LEU A 5 8.48 5.85 12.80
C LEU A 5 7.22 5.40 13.53
N ILE A 6 6.79 6.13 14.58
CA ILE A 6 5.62 5.76 15.39
C ILE A 6 4.35 5.74 14.54
N ILE A 7 4.17 6.74 13.68
CA ILE A 7 3.04 6.84 12.76
C ILE A 7 3.06 5.67 11.75
N ALA A 8 4.23 5.37 11.17
CA ALA A 8 4.36 4.29 10.19
C ALA A 8 4.09 2.90 10.80
N VAL A 9 4.59 2.63 12.01
CA VAL A 9 4.30 1.40 12.75
C VAL A 9 2.82 1.30 13.08
N GLY A 10 2.20 2.38 13.56
CA GLY A 10 0.76 2.44 13.81
C GLY A 10 -0.08 2.10 12.59
N HIS A 11 0.30 2.63 11.42
CA HIS A 11 -0.35 2.31 10.16
C HIS A 11 -0.23 0.82 9.79
N ARG A 12 0.97 0.24 9.93
CA ARG A 12 1.19 -1.20 9.66
C ARG A 12 0.37 -2.10 10.60
N ILE A 13 0.33 -1.78 11.90
CA ILE A 13 -0.52 -2.49 12.87
C ILE A 13 -1.99 -2.45 12.44
N ARG A 14 -2.47 -1.27 12.04
CA ARG A 14 -3.86 -1.09 11.58
C ARG A 14 -4.16 -1.87 10.30
N GLN A 15 -3.25 -1.88 9.34
CA GLN A 15 -3.41 -2.64 8.10
C GLN A 15 -3.44 -4.14 8.38
N LEU A 16 -2.51 -4.65 9.18
CA LEU A 16 -2.46 -6.05 9.58
C LEU A 16 -3.74 -6.47 10.31
N ARG A 17 -4.20 -5.67 11.28
CA ARG A 17 -5.45 -5.97 11.98
C ARG A 17 -6.64 -6.06 11.03
N LYS A 18 -6.75 -5.12 10.08
CA LYS A 18 -7.82 -5.10 9.10
C LYS A 18 -7.75 -6.28 8.12
N SER A 19 -6.56 -6.72 7.70
CA SER A 19 -6.42 -7.90 6.83
C SER A 19 -6.83 -9.19 7.53
N LEU A 20 -6.77 -9.23 8.87
CA LEU A 20 -7.28 -10.33 9.69
C LEU A 20 -8.79 -10.24 9.96
N GLY A 21 -9.48 -9.20 9.47
CA GLY A 21 -10.92 -9.01 9.69
C GLY A 21 -11.31 -8.64 11.13
N LEU A 22 -10.37 -8.16 11.95
CA LEU A 22 -10.60 -7.92 13.38
C LEU A 22 -10.91 -6.46 13.70
N ASN A 23 -11.84 -6.23 14.63
CA ASN A 23 -11.98 -4.93 15.28
C ASN A 23 -10.85 -4.72 16.32
N GLN A 24 -10.68 -3.48 16.83
CA GLN A 24 -9.59 -3.17 17.76
C GLN A 24 -9.68 -3.96 19.08
N THR A 25 -10.89 -4.25 19.55
CA THR A 25 -11.13 -5.03 20.79
C THR A 25 -10.74 -6.49 20.61
N GLU A 26 -11.10 -7.11 19.49
CA GLU A 26 -10.73 -8.49 19.15
C GLU A 26 -9.23 -8.62 18.95
N PHE A 27 -8.62 -7.68 18.23
CA PHE A 27 -7.18 -7.66 18.04
C PHE A 27 -6.44 -7.54 19.36
N ALA A 28 -6.86 -6.60 20.24
CA ALA A 28 -6.30 -6.43 21.57
C ALA A 28 -6.33 -7.74 22.37
N LYS A 29 -7.47 -8.45 22.37
CA LYS A 29 -7.59 -9.76 23.04
C LYS A 29 -6.59 -10.79 22.49
N ARG A 30 -6.41 -10.88 21.17
CA ARG A 30 -5.51 -11.87 20.54
C ARG A 30 -4.03 -11.68 20.88
N ILE A 31 -3.60 -10.44 21.13
CA ILE A 31 -2.20 -10.11 21.48
C ILE A 31 -2.02 -9.77 22.97
N ASN A 32 -3.00 -10.10 23.81
CA ASN A 32 -3.02 -9.80 25.25
C ASN A 32 -2.78 -8.30 25.57
N ALA A 33 -3.31 -7.40 24.74
CA ALA A 33 -3.26 -5.95 24.92
C ALA A 33 -4.60 -5.38 25.37
N THR A 34 -4.61 -4.10 25.73
CA THR A 34 -5.83 -3.35 26.00
C THR A 34 -6.29 -2.59 24.75
N LEU A 35 -7.59 -2.37 24.61
CA LEU A 35 -8.16 -1.56 23.52
C LEU A 35 -7.54 -0.16 23.44
N PRO A 36 -7.36 0.59 24.56
CA PRO A 36 -6.69 1.89 24.52
C PRO A 36 -5.26 1.83 24.02
N ALA A 37 -4.51 0.76 24.33
CA ALA A 37 -3.14 0.59 23.84
C ALA A 37 -3.13 0.42 22.32
N VAL A 38 -3.97 -0.46 21.78
CA VAL A 38 -4.12 -0.64 20.33
C VAL A 38 -4.52 0.67 19.64
N SER A 39 -5.49 1.40 20.21
CA SER A 39 -5.89 2.70 19.68
C SER A 39 -4.73 3.70 19.67
N ASN A 40 -3.92 3.75 20.73
CA ASN A 40 -2.78 4.65 20.81
C ASN A 40 -1.68 4.29 19.79
N TRP A 41 -1.43 3.00 19.56
CA TRP A 41 -0.49 2.55 18.53
C TRP A 41 -0.97 2.92 17.14
N GLU A 42 -2.22 2.58 16.79
CA GLU A 42 -2.77 2.84 15.45
C GLU A 42 -2.94 4.32 15.11
N THR A 43 -2.99 5.18 16.13
CA THR A 43 -3.03 6.65 15.97
C THR A 43 -1.66 7.31 16.08
N GLY A 44 -0.60 6.52 16.25
CA GLY A 44 0.77 7.03 16.27
C GLY A 44 1.14 7.78 17.56
N LYS A 45 0.42 7.59 18.67
CA LYS A 45 0.73 8.23 19.96
C LYS A 45 1.96 7.63 20.64
N ASN A 46 2.16 6.32 20.53
CA ASN A 46 3.31 5.60 21.07
C ASN A 46 3.53 4.26 20.34
N LEU A 47 4.67 3.61 20.61
CA LEU A 47 4.98 2.28 20.08
C LEU A 47 4.53 1.17 21.04
N PRO A 48 4.20 -0.03 20.52
CA PRO A 48 4.15 -1.22 21.34
C PRO A 48 5.54 -1.55 21.91
N ASN A 49 5.59 -2.21 23.06
CA ASN A 49 6.84 -2.73 23.61
C ASN A 49 7.28 -4.01 22.85
N ASN A 50 8.47 -4.52 23.13
CA ASN A 50 9.04 -5.69 22.44
C ASN A 50 8.13 -6.92 22.51
N GLU A 51 7.50 -7.18 23.66
CA GLU A 51 6.57 -8.30 23.84
C GLU A 51 5.34 -8.17 22.91
N ARG A 52 4.75 -6.98 22.83
CA ARG A 52 3.60 -6.70 21.96
C ARG A 52 3.98 -6.67 20.49
N LEU A 53 5.15 -6.13 20.14
CA LEU A 53 5.68 -6.19 18.78
C LEU A 53 5.81 -7.64 18.31
N LYS A 54 6.37 -8.52 19.14
CA LYS A 54 6.49 -9.94 18.85
C LYS A 54 5.11 -10.60 18.69
N ALA A 55 4.19 -10.38 19.63
CA ALA A 55 2.84 -10.94 19.56
C ALA A 55 2.07 -10.50 18.29
N ILE A 56 2.23 -9.23 17.88
CA ILE A 56 1.63 -8.71 16.65
C ILE A 56 2.28 -9.36 15.42
N ALA A 57 3.61 -9.49 15.41
CA ALA A 57 4.35 -10.10 14.33
C ALA A 57 3.98 -11.58 14.13
N ASP A 58 3.94 -12.34 15.23
CA ASP A 58 3.53 -13.75 15.26
C ASP A 58 2.08 -13.92 14.78
N LEU A 59 1.15 -13.08 15.26
CA LEU A 59 -0.26 -13.10 14.83
C LEU A 59 -0.41 -12.81 13.32
N GLY A 60 0.47 -11.97 12.78
CA GLY A 60 0.46 -11.55 11.38
C GLY A 60 1.27 -12.42 10.42
N GLY A 61 2.07 -13.37 10.93
CA GLY A 61 3.02 -14.12 10.10
C GLY A 61 4.12 -13.25 9.47
N ILE A 62 4.52 -12.16 10.15
CA ILE A 62 5.55 -11.21 9.69
C ILE A 62 6.70 -11.13 10.69
N THR A 63 7.81 -10.47 10.33
CA THR A 63 8.90 -10.19 11.28
C THR A 63 8.66 -8.92 12.08
N VAL A 64 9.30 -8.82 13.25
CA VAL A 64 9.28 -7.58 14.05
C VAL A 64 9.95 -6.44 13.27
N GLU A 65 11.00 -6.74 12.51
CA GLU A 65 11.69 -5.80 11.63
C GLU A 65 10.75 -5.24 10.56
N TYR A 66 9.92 -6.09 9.94
CA TYR A 66 8.90 -5.62 9.00
C TYR A 66 7.86 -4.74 9.70
N LEU A 67 7.43 -5.11 10.90
CA LEU A 67 6.47 -4.31 11.66
C LEU A 67 7.03 -2.93 12.01
N LEU A 68 8.31 -2.86 12.38
CA LEU A 68 9.01 -1.63 12.77
C LEU A 68 9.41 -0.76 11.58
N TYR A 69 9.86 -1.36 10.48
CA TYR A 69 10.54 -0.65 9.38
C TYR A 69 9.86 -0.84 8.01
N GLY A 70 8.92 -1.78 7.89
CA GLY A 70 8.28 -2.20 6.63
C GLY A 70 9.13 -3.19 5.85
N GLU A 71 8.80 -3.42 4.57
CA GLU A 71 9.63 -4.22 3.63
C GLU A 71 11.09 -3.73 3.55
N LYS A 72 11.35 -2.50 4.01
CA LYS A 72 12.65 -1.83 4.05
C LYS A 72 13.36 -1.96 5.41
N GLY A 73 13.25 -3.13 6.05
CA GLY A 73 14.09 -3.49 7.21
C GLY A 73 15.56 -3.77 6.84
N GLY A 74 15.86 -3.90 5.55
CA GLY A 74 17.16 -3.58 4.98
C GLY A 74 17.04 -2.29 4.17
N TRP A 75 18.13 -1.53 4.05
CA TRP A 75 18.23 -0.47 3.07
C TRP A 75 17.85 -1.04 1.70
N ALA A 76 16.63 -0.80 1.24
CA ALA A 76 16.27 -1.20 -0.12
C ALA A 76 17.25 -0.46 -1.02
N THR A 77 18.02 -1.22 -1.78
CA THR A 77 18.97 -0.64 -2.72
C THR A 77 18.19 0.27 -3.68
N ALA A 78 18.85 1.29 -4.22
CA ALA A 78 18.23 2.11 -5.25
C ALA A 78 17.67 1.21 -6.37
N GLU A 79 18.35 0.11 -6.68
CA GLU A 79 17.94 -0.89 -7.65
C GLU A 79 16.63 -1.62 -7.29
N GLU A 80 16.41 -1.99 -6.02
CA GLU A 80 15.16 -2.64 -5.58
C GLU A 80 13.97 -1.67 -5.57
N VAL A 81 14.19 -0.42 -5.11
CA VAL A 81 13.16 0.62 -5.16
C VAL A 81 12.78 0.93 -6.60
N LEU A 82 13.78 1.08 -7.47
CA LEU A 82 13.57 1.26 -8.90
C LEU A 82 12.85 0.06 -9.49
N SER A 83 13.30 -1.17 -9.24
CA SER A 83 12.70 -2.39 -9.78
C SER A 83 11.24 -2.56 -9.37
N SER A 84 10.89 -2.27 -8.11
CA SER A 84 9.50 -2.33 -7.65
C SER A 84 8.62 -1.24 -8.28
N ALA A 85 9.14 -0.03 -8.45
CA ALA A 85 8.45 1.06 -9.15
C ALA A 85 8.28 0.75 -10.64
N PHE A 86 9.33 0.22 -11.29
CA PHE A 86 9.31 -0.24 -12.67
C PHE A 86 8.33 -1.39 -12.87
N ASN A 87 8.30 -2.38 -11.98
CA ASN A 87 7.35 -3.50 -12.04
C ASN A 87 5.89 -3.02 -11.94
N LYS A 88 5.61 -2.05 -11.07
CA LYS A 88 4.27 -1.44 -10.95
C LYS A 88 3.90 -0.64 -12.21
N ILE A 89 4.83 0.16 -12.73
CA ILE A 89 4.63 0.91 -13.97
C ILE A 89 4.39 -0.05 -15.14
N ASN A 90 5.20 -1.10 -15.29
CA ASN A 90 5.06 -2.11 -16.33
C ASN A 90 3.71 -2.84 -16.23
N ALA A 91 3.22 -3.13 -15.00
CA ALA A 91 1.91 -3.73 -14.80
C ALA A 91 0.78 -2.79 -15.28
N PHE A 92 0.88 -1.50 -14.98
CA PHE A 92 -0.13 -0.53 -15.43
C PHE A 92 -0.06 -0.27 -16.94
N ASP A 93 1.13 -0.23 -17.53
CA ASP A 93 1.33 -0.17 -18.98
C ASP A 93 0.67 -1.37 -19.67
N ASN A 94 0.85 -2.58 -19.13
CA ASN A 94 0.22 -3.79 -19.65
C ASN A 94 -1.31 -3.76 -19.53
N TYR A 95 -1.82 -3.24 -18.40
CA TYR A 95 -3.25 -3.02 -18.23
C TYR A 95 -3.81 -2.07 -19.31
N LEU A 96 -3.17 -0.92 -19.54
CA LEU A 96 -3.58 0.02 -20.59
C LEU A 96 -3.53 -0.62 -21.99
N LYS A 97 -2.48 -1.39 -22.28
CA LYS A 97 -2.38 -2.16 -23.53
C LYS A 97 -3.50 -3.18 -23.68
N SER A 98 -3.89 -3.87 -22.62
CA SER A 98 -5.04 -4.79 -22.63
C SER A 98 -6.37 -4.09 -22.93
N LEU A 99 -6.47 -2.80 -22.61
CA LEU A 99 -7.61 -1.95 -22.97
C LEU A 99 -7.50 -1.35 -24.38
N GLY A 100 -6.48 -1.71 -25.16
CA GLY A 100 -6.24 -1.22 -26.52
C GLY A 100 -5.55 0.13 -26.61
N TYR A 101 -4.87 0.59 -25.55
CA TYR A 101 -4.00 1.76 -25.64
C TYR A 101 -2.60 1.37 -26.10
N GLU A 102 -2.03 2.17 -27.00
CA GLU A 102 -0.59 2.20 -27.22
C GLU A 102 0.05 3.08 -26.13
N VAL A 103 1.17 2.60 -25.57
CA VAL A 103 1.88 3.27 -24.46
C VAL A 103 3.34 3.45 -24.86
N ILE A 104 3.77 4.71 -25.01
CA ILE A 104 5.15 5.08 -25.33
C ILE A 104 5.76 5.79 -24.12
N ASN A 105 6.90 5.29 -23.64
CA ASN A 105 7.61 5.86 -22.50
C ASN A 105 8.86 6.60 -22.98
N GLU A 106 9.05 7.83 -22.50
CA GLU A 106 10.23 8.65 -22.79
C GLU A 106 10.86 9.17 -21.50
N THR A 107 12.18 9.25 -21.47
CA THR A 107 12.93 9.92 -20.41
C THR A 107 13.63 11.15 -20.98
N VAL A 108 13.22 12.34 -20.54
CA VAL A 108 13.82 13.61 -20.97
C VAL A 108 14.33 14.34 -19.73
N SER A 109 15.63 14.65 -19.69
CA SER A 109 16.30 15.31 -18.55
C SER A 109 15.96 14.64 -17.20
N SER A 110 16.07 13.31 -17.17
CA SER A 110 15.79 12.47 -16.00
C SER A 110 14.32 12.49 -15.51
N LYS A 111 13.39 13.05 -16.30
CA LYS A 111 11.95 13.02 -16.02
C LYS A 111 11.24 12.09 -16.99
N ARG A 112 10.49 11.12 -16.47
CA ARG A 112 9.64 10.23 -17.26
C ARG A 112 8.41 10.96 -17.79
N LYS A 113 8.07 10.72 -19.05
CA LYS A 113 6.80 11.02 -19.68
C LYS A 113 6.24 9.74 -20.31
N ALA A 114 4.91 9.64 -20.35
CA ALA A 114 4.22 8.56 -21.03
C ALA A 114 3.19 9.12 -21.99
N THR A 115 3.24 8.72 -23.25
CA THR A 115 2.23 9.04 -24.26
C THR A 115 1.28 7.87 -24.42
N LEU A 116 -0.01 8.15 -24.25
CA LEU A 116 -1.10 7.20 -24.41
C LEU A 116 -1.84 7.51 -25.69
N THR A 117 -1.96 6.52 -26.57
CA THR A 117 -2.67 6.67 -27.85
C THR A 117 -3.76 5.61 -27.98
N LYS A 118 -4.96 6.05 -28.37
CA LYS A 118 -6.09 5.16 -28.69
C LYS A 118 -7.05 5.87 -29.65
N ASP A 119 -7.56 5.14 -30.63
CA ASP A 119 -8.51 5.65 -31.64
C ASP A 119 -8.02 6.93 -32.34
N GLY A 120 -6.72 6.99 -32.64
CA GLY A 120 -6.06 8.15 -33.26
C GLY A 120 -5.86 9.37 -32.36
N LYS A 121 -6.27 9.31 -31.09
CA LYS A 121 -6.07 10.39 -30.10
C LYS A 121 -4.89 10.08 -29.20
N SER A 122 -4.00 11.06 -29.01
CA SER A 122 -2.79 10.92 -28.20
C SER A 122 -2.75 11.94 -27.06
N LEU A 123 -2.31 11.50 -25.88
CA LEU A 123 -2.12 12.35 -24.70
C LEU A 123 -0.78 12.04 -24.02
N THR A 124 0.07 13.05 -23.86
CA THR A 124 1.34 12.92 -23.14
C THR A 124 1.20 13.36 -21.69
N LEU A 125 1.57 12.48 -20.76
CA LEU A 125 1.47 12.67 -19.32
C LEU A 125 2.87 12.79 -18.70
N SER A 126 3.04 13.76 -17.81
CA SER A 126 4.19 13.77 -16.89
C SER A 126 4.10 12.59 -15.91
N ASN A 127 5.23 12.25 -15.28
CA ASN A 127 5.26 11.16 -14.30
C ASN A 127 4.24 11.31 -13.14
N ASP A 128 4.02 12.54 -12.65
CA ASP A 128 3.01 12.82 -11.63
C ASP A 128 1.58 12.57 -12.13
N GLN A 129 1.26 13.07 -13.33
CA GLN A 129 -0.05 12.85 -13.95
C GLN A 129 -0.30 11.36 -14.21
N TYR A 130 0.72 10.62 -14.67
CA TYR A 130 0.65 9.18 -14.89
C TYR A 130 0.38 8.42 -13.59
N SER A 131 1.11 8.77 -12.53
CA SER A 131 0.93 8.16 -11.21
C SER A 131 -0.46 8.44 -10.63
N LYS A 132 -0.98 9.66 -10.82
CA LYS A 132 -2.35 10.02 -10.44
C LYS A 132 -3.40 9.22 -11.20
N LEU A 133 -3.23 9.03 -12.51
CA LEU A 133 -4.12 8.20 -13.33
C LEU A 133 -4.13 6.75 -12.82
N MET A 134 -2.96 6.18 -12.54
CA MET A 134 -2.82 4.83 -11.99
C MET A 134 -3.55 4.67 -10.66
N ASN A 135 -3.33 5.60 -9.71
CA ASN A 135 -3.96 5.55 -8.40
C ASN A 135 -5.48 5.70 -8.46
N LYS A 136 -6.00 6.65 -9.26
CA LYS A 136 -7.45 6.80 -9.46
C LYS A 136 -8.09 5.56 -10.06
N SER A 137 -7.41 4.93 -11.02
CA SER A 137 -7.90 3.68 -11.64
C SER A 137 -7.97 2.56 -10.60
N LYS A 138 -6.94 2.43 -9.76
CA LYS A 138 -6.93 1.48 -8.65
C LYS A 138 -8.07 1.72 -7.66
N GLU A 139 -8.24 2.96 -7.20
CA GLU A 139 -9.31 3.33 -6.26
C GLU A 139 -10.70 3.01 -6.81
N ALA A 140 -10.94 3.26 -8.10
CA ALA A 140 -12.21 2.94 -8.75
C ALA A 140 -12.49 1.43 -8.77
N ILE A 141 -11.47 0.61 -9.07
CA ILE A 141 -11.59 -0.85 -9.06
C ILE A 141 -11.85 -1.35 -7.64
N GLU A 142 -11.08 -0.88 -6.66
CA GLU A 142 -11.25 -1.26 -5.25
C GLU A 142 -12.64 -0.88 -4.73
N PHE A 143 -13.15 0.30 -5.12
CA PHE A 143 -14.50 0.74 -4.77
C PHE A 143 -15.57 -0.18 -5.38
N TYR A 144 -15.45 -0.52 -6.66
CA TYR A 144 -16.39 -1.44 -7.32
C TYR A 144 -16.42 -2.82 -6.65
N LEU A 145 -15.24 -3.40 -6.37
CA LEU A 145 -15.14 -4.69 -5.68
C LEU A 145 -15.74 -4.63 -4.27
N TRP A 146 -15.54 -3.51 -3.56
CA TRP A 146 -16.18 -3.30 -2.27
C TRP A 146 -17.70 -3.28 -2.40
N GLN A 147 -18.28 -2.57 -3.38
CA GLN A 147 -19.73 -2.54 -3.59
C GLN A 147 -20.29 -3.96 -3.83
N VAL A 148 -19.69 -4.72 -4.74
CA VAL A 148 -20.08 -6.11 -5.02
C VAL A 148 -20.02 -6.97 -3.75
N SER A 149 -18.98 -6.81 -2.92
CA SER A 149 -18.86 -7.54 -1.65
C SER A 149 -19.97 -7.23 -0.64
N GLN A 150 -20.59 -6.05 -0.70
CA GLN A 150 -21.69 -5.70 0.20
C GLN A 150 -23.02 -6.31 -0.24
N ASP A 151 -23.21 -6.51 -1.54
CA ASP A 151 -24.45 -7.09 -2.08
C ASP A 151 -24.47 -8.62 -1.96
N SER A 152 -23.32 -9.29 -2.10
CA SER A 152 -23.22 -10.74 -1.87
C SER A 152 -23.40 -11.18 -0.41
N ASN A 153 -23.39 -10.25 0.55
CA ASN A 153 -23.64 -10.53 1.98
C ASN A 153 -25.11 -10.32 2.38
N LYS A 154 -26.00 -10.06 1.41
CA LYS A 154 -27.45 -9.87 1.63
C LYS A 154 -28.30 -11.05 1.14
N GLU A 155 -27.70 -12.05 0.51
CA GLU A 155 -28.33 -13.33 0.13
C GLU A 155 -27.96 -14.43 1.16
#